data_AF-A0A1H8UU11-F1
#
_entry.id   AF-A0A1H8UU11-F1
#
_cell.length_a   1.000
_cell.length_b   1.000
_cell.length_c   1.000
_cell.angle_alpha   90.00
_cell.angle_beta   90.00
_cell.angle_gamma   90.00
#
_symmetry.space_group_name_H-M   'P 1'
#
loop_
_entity.id
_entity.type
_entity.pdbx_description
1 polymer ?
#
loop_
_entity_poly.entity_id
_entity_poly.type
_entity_poly.pdbx_seq_one_letter_code
_entity_poly.pdbx_strand_id
1 'polypeptide(L)'
;MSTPYSGATPVGTPPGYGDPQANYAVGPDQYGAHAGTMGTPTTDEGRPDVGGTSVGQLMGEVAKDLSTLMRQELELAKVEVKAEATKAGKGAGLMGAAGFAGYMVLLFLSIALWWALYHLVGHSWSALIVAVLWAIVGAVAFVMGRNQLKRVNPKPERTVDTLSQVPGALKPH
;
A
#
# COMPACT_ATOMS: atom_id res chain seq x y z
N MET A 1 -56.80 -25.85 -13.89
CA MET A 1 -55.78 -25.77 -14.95
C MET A 1 -54.68 -24.85 -14.46
N SER A 2 -53.51 -25.42 -14.24
CA SER A 2 -52.34 -24.82 -13.61
C SER A 2 -51.24 -24.59 -14.64
N THR A 3 -50.35 -23.63 -14.30
CA THR A 3 -49.02 -23.33 -14.87
C THR A 3 -48.94 -22.16 -15.89
N PRO A 4 -47.77 -21.49 -16.02
CA PRO A 4 -47.27 -20.53 -15.03
C PRO A 4 -46.59 -19.27 -15.63
N TYR A 5 -46.22 -18.38 -14.71
CA TYR A 5 -45.18 -17.35 -14.73
C TYR A 5 -44.15 -17.41 -15.89
N SER A 6 -44.14 -16.35 -16.71
CA SER A 6 -43.22 -16.12 -17.81
C SER A 6 -42.27 -14.96 -17.45
N GLY A 7 -40.96 -15.18 -17.55
CA GLY A 7 -39.96 -14.11 -17.56
C GLY A 7 -38.76 -14.31 -16.66
N ALA A 8 -37.89 -15.27 -16.98
CA ALA A 8 -36.47 -15.19 -16.63
C ALA A 8 -35.71 -14.72 -17.88
N THR A 9 -35.04 -13.58 -17.80
CA THR A 9 -34.12 -13.10 -18.83
C THR A 9 -32.83 -13.93 -18.78
N PRO A 10 -32.25 -14.33 -19.93
CA PRO A 10 -30.92 -14.93 -19.94
C PRO A 10 -29.89 -13.85 -19.58
N VAL A 11 -29.07 -14.13 -18.57
CA VAL A 11 -27.85 -13.36 -18.29
C VAL A 11 -26.93 -13.49 -19.51
N GLY A 12 -26.46 -12.34 -19.99
CA GLY A 12 -25.66 -12.23 -21.22
C GLY A 12 -24.37 -13.04 -21.18
N THR A 13 -24.03 -13.57 -22.35
CA THR A 13 -22.81 -14.29 -22.70
C THR A 13 -21.55 -13.43 -22.44
N PRO A 14 -20.50 -13.95 -21.79
CA PRO A 14 -19.20 -13.29 -21.76
C PRO A 14 -18.57 -13.23 -23.16
N PRO A 15 -17.73 -12.21 -23.48
CA PRO A 15 -17.06 -12.10 -24.76
C PRO A 15 -16.18 -13.31 -25.07
N GLY A 16 -16.21 -13.74 -26.33
CA GLY A 16 -15.57 -14.92 -26.85
C GLY A 16 -14.07 -15.01 -26.56
N TYR A 17 -13.67 -16.14 -26.00
CA TYR A 17 -12.31 -16.65 -26.07
C TYR A 17 -12.12 -17.18 -27.50
N GLY A 18 -11.21 -16.59 -28.27
CA GLY A 18 -10.80 -17.16 -29.55
C GLY A 18 -10.02 -18.45 -29.29
N ASP A 19 -10.40 -19.53 -29.98
CA ASP A 19 -9.66 -20.79 -30.02
C ASP A 19 -8.27 -20.59 -30.64
N PRO A 20 -7.19 -20.98 -29.96
CA PRO A 20 -6.04 -21.53 -30.62
C PRO A 20 -6.21 -23.05 -30.65
N GLN A 21 -6.88 -23.58 -31.68
CA GLN A 21 -6.66 -24.97 -32.10
C GLN A 21 -5.22 -25.09 -32.61
N ALA A 22 -4.29 -25.28 -31.69
CA ALA A 22 -2.92 -25.69 -31.96
C ALA A 22 -2.70 -27.05 -31.28
N ASN A 23 -3.17 -28.09 -31.97
CA ASN A 23 -2.62 -29.45 -32.01
C ASN A 23 -1.97 -29.97 -30.69
N TYR A 24 -2.79 -30.47 -29.77
CA TYR A 24 -2.34 -31.14 -28.54
C TYR A 24 -2.15 -32.66 -28.72
N ALA A 25 -1.64 -33.10 -29.87
CA ALA A 25 -1.12 -34.46 -29.99
C ALA A 25 0.22 -34.55 -29.25
N VAL A 26 0.15 -34.64 -27.92
CA VAL A 26 1.30 -35.00 -27.09
C VAL A 26 1.59 -36.48 -27.36
N GLY A 27 2.70 -36.75 -28.06
CA GLY A 27 3.18 -38.12 -28.27
C GLY A 27 3.49 -38.82 -26.93
N PRO A 28 3.47 -40.16 -26.85
CA PRO A 28 3.66 -40.91 -25.60
C PRO A 28 5.05 -40.77 -24.95
N ASP A 29 5.94 -39.92 -25.49
CA ASP A 29 7.38 -40.04 -25.29
C ASP A 29 7.95 -38.89 -24.43
N GLN A 30 7.11 -38.07 -23.82
CA GLN A 30 7.53 -36.98 -22.92
C GLN A 30 6.96 -37.12 -21.51
N TYR A 31 7.17 -38.30 -20.91
CA TYR A 31 7.32 -38.38 -19.45
C TYR A 31 8.77 -38.03 -19.08
N GLY A 32 9.22 -36.86 -19.54
CA GLY A 32 10.45 -36.23 -19.09
C GLY A 32 10.24 -35.80 -17.65
N ALA A 33 10.98 -36.44 -16.75
CA ALA A 33 11.00 -36.18 -15.32
C ALA A 33 11.11 -34.67 -15.00
N HIS A 34 9.99 -34.05 -14.68
CA HIS A 34 9.93 -32.73 -14.04
C HIS A 34 9.36 -32.89 -12.62
N ALA A 35 9.99 -33.77 -11.85
CA ALA A 35 9.89 -33.74 -10.39
C ALA A 35 11.14 -33.01 -9.89
N GLY A 36 10.94 -31.95 -9.10
CA GLY A 36 11.99 -31.15 -8.49
C GLY A 36 12.78 -31.88 -7.40
N THR A 37 13.36 -33.02 -7.73
CA THR A 37 14.28 -33.77 -6.86
C THR A 37 15.70 -33.58 -7.37
N MET A 38 16.27 -32.41 -7.11
CA MET A 38 17.73 -32.30 -7.10
C MET A 38 18.22 -33.07 -5.87
N GLY A 39 18.82 -34.25 -6.11
CA GLY A 39 19.97 -34.66 -5.33
C GLY A 39 19.78 -35.65 -4.17
N THR A 40 18.79 -36.54 -4.16
CA THR A 40 19.01 -37.80 -3.43
C THR A 40 19.80 -38.73 -4.34
N PRO A 41 21.08 -39.03 -4.09
CA PRO A 41 21.74 -40.13 -4.77
C PRO A 41 20.85 -41.36 -4.53
N THR A 42 20.44 -42.03 -5.60
CA THR A 42 19.67 -43.27 -5.52
C THR A 42 20.61 -44.42 -5.81
N THR A 43 20.56 -45.49 -5.01
CA THR A 43 21.29 -46.72 -5.33
C THR A 43 20.73 -47.34 -6.62
N ASP A 44 21.46 -48.28 -7.23
CA ASP A 44 21.01 -49.04 -8.42
C ASP A 44 19.62 -49.71 -8.25
N GLU A 45 19.14 -49.87 -7.00
CA GLU A 45 17.82 -50.41 -6.67
C GLU A 45 16.72 -49.33 -6.50
N GLY A 46 17.00 -48.07 -6.85
CA GLY A 46 16.03 -46.96 -6.80
C GLY A 46 15.68 -46.48 -5.40
N ARG A 47 16.48 -46.82 -4.38
CA ARG A 47 16.28 -46.40 -2.98
C ARG A 47 17.13 -45.16 -2.67
N PRO A 48 16.68 -44.24 -1.80
CA PRO A 48 17.50 -43.12 -1.36
C PRO A 48 18.80 -43.65 -0.72
N ASP A 49 19.96 -43.32 -1.29
CA ASP A 49 21.28 -43.64 -0.76
C ASP A 49 21.60 -42.72 0.42
N VAL A 50 21.02 -43.06 1.57
CA VAL A 50 21.25 -42.38 2.85
C VAL A 50 22.60 -42.74 3.48
N GLY A 51 23.37 -43.66 2.89
CA GLY A 51 24.68 -44.08 3.40
C GLY A 51 25.80 -43.07 3.16
N GLY A 52 25.64 -42.20 2.15
CA GLY A 52 26.63 -41.19 1.75
C GLY A 52 26.25 -39.73 2.03
N THR A 53 25.01 -39.44 2.40
CA THR A 53 24.57 -38.06 2.66
C THR A 53 25.06 -37.61 4.04
N SER A 54 26.10 -36.78 4.04
CA SER A 54 26.62 -36.23 5.29
C SER A 54 25.61 -35.27 5.93
N VAL A 55 25.61 -35.18 7.27
CA VAL A 55 24.81 -34.21 8.04
C VAL A 55 25.06 -32.76 7.57
N GLY A 56 26.27 -32.47 7.09
CA GLY A 56 26.61 -31.16 6.52
C GLY A 56 25.88 -30.84 5.21
N GLN A 57 25.56 -31.86 4.42
CA GLN A 57 24.83 -31.70 3.16
C GLN A 57 23.33 -31.43 3.40
N LEU A 58 22.71 -32.17 4.33
CA LEU A 58 21.32 -31.91 4.77
C LEU A 58 21.16 -30.51 5.37
N MET A 59 22.13 -30.08 6.19
CA MET A 59 22.08 -28.74 6.79
C MET A 59 22.31 -27.63 5.75
N GLY A 60 23.10 -27.91 4.71
CA GLY A 60 23.26 -27.03 3.54
C GLY A 60 21.98 -26.88 2.72
N GLU A 61 21.21 -27.95 2.53
CA GLU A 61 19.90 -27.92 1.88
C GLU A 61 18.87 -27.12 2.68
N VAL A 62 18.76 -27.36 3.99
CA VAL A 62 17.86 -26.58 4.87
C VAL A 62 18.22 -25.09 4.86
N ALA A 63 19.52 -24.74 4.92
CA ALA A 63 19.95 -23.34 4.84
C ALA A 63 19.59 -22.70 3.49
N LYS A 64 19.64 -23.47 2.40
CA LYS A 64 19.26 -23.01 1.06
C LYS A 64 17.75 -22.81 0.93
N ASP A 65 16.95 -23.69 1.52
CA ASP A 65 15.50 -23.58 1.53
C ASP A 65 15.04 -22.38 2.37
N LEU A 66 15.62 -22.20 3.56
CA LEU A 66 15.37 -21.01 4.39
C LEU A 66 15.76 -19.72 3.69
N SER A 67 16.92 -19.69 3.00
CA SER A 67 17.35 -18.53 2.19
C SER A 67 16.36 -18.23 1.06
N THR A 68 15.79 -19.27 0.46
CA THR A 68 14.79 -19.16 -0.61
C THR A 68 13.48 -18.58 -0.07
N LEU A 69 12.99 -19.07 1.08
CA LEU A 69 11.80 -18.53 1.76
C LEU A 69 12.00 -17.06 2.17
N MET A 70 13.15 -16.74 2.76
CA MET A 70 13.49 -15.35 3.16
C MET A 70 13.45 -14.40 1.96
N ARG A 71 14.01 -14.82 0.82
CA ARG A 71 13.95 -14.03 -0.42
C ARG A 71 12.52 -13.86 -0.93
N GLN A 72 11.70 -14.90 -0.88
CA GLN A 72 10.29 -14.83 -1.30
C GLN A 72 9.47 -13.89 -0.40
N GLU A 73 9.64 -13.98 0.91
CA GLU A 73 8.99 -13.08 1.88
C GLU A 73 9.41 -11.62 1.66
N LEU A 74 10.70 -11.37 1.37
CA LEU A 74 11.19 -10.03 1.03
C LEU A 74 10.64 -9.53 -0.31
N GLU A 75 10.54 -10.39 -1.32
CA GLU A 75 9.96 -10.03 -2.62
C GLU A 75 8.47 -9.69 -2.47
N LEU A 76 7.72 -10.48 -1.69
CA LEU A 76 6.32 -10.22 -1.41
C LEU A 76 6.14 -8.92 -0.60
N ALA A 77 6.88 -8.75 0.49
CA ALA A 77 6.88 -7.53 1.29
C ALA A 77 7.23 -6.30 0.45
N LYS A 78 8.18 -6.42 -0.48
CA LYS A 78 8.53 -5.34 -1.40
C LYS A 78 7.36 -4.98 -2.32
N VAL A 79 6.62 -5.97 -2.83
CA VAL A 79 5.43 -5.74 -3.67
C VAL A 79 4.32 -5.06 -2.86
N GLU A 80 4.05 -5.56 -1.65
CA GLU A 80 3.03 -5.01 -0.76
C GLU A 80 3.36 -3.57 -0.35
N VAL A 81 4.58 -3.32 0.14
CA VAL A 81 5.05 -1.98 0.48
C VAL A 81 4.97 -1.05 -0.73
N LYS A 82 5.31 -1.50 -1.95
CA LYS A 82 5.18 -0.68 -3.15
C LYS A 82 3.72 -0.35 -3.46
N ALA A 83 2.81 -1.31 -3.32
CA ALA A 83 1.38 -1.11 -3.54
C ALA A 83 0.80 -0.13 -2.52
N GLU A 84 1.14 -0.30 -1.24
CA GLU A 84 0.74 0.60 -0.16
C GLU A 84 1.31 2.00 -0.34
N ALA A 85 2.61 2.12 -0.64
CA ALA A 85 3.26 3.39 -0.92
C ALA A 85 2.63 4.12 -2.12
N THR A 86 2.25 3.39 -3.17
CA THR A 86 1.54 3.97 -4.32
C THR A 86 0.16 4.47 -3.93
N LYS A 87 -0.59 3.69 -3.15
CA LYS A 87 -1.92 4.07 -2.66
C LYS A 87 -1.85 5.30 -1.75
N ALA A 88 -0.93 5.29 -0.78
CA ALA A 88 -0.66 6.41 0.11
C ALA A 88 -0.20 7.65 -0.67
N GLY A 89 0.70 7.48 -1.64
CA GLY A 89 1.19 8.55 -2.51
C GLY A 89 0.09 9.17 -3.36
N LYS A 90 -0.80 8.36 -3.94
CA LYS A 90 -1.99 8.85 -4.66
C LYS A 90 -2.93 9.61 -3.72
N GLY A 91 -3.19 9.08 -2.52
CA GLY A 91 -4.01 9.74 -1.51
C GLY A 91 -3.44 11.09 -1.09
N ALA A 92 -2.15 11.13 -0.76
CA ALA A 92 -1.43 12.35 -0.41
C ALA A 92 -1.42 13.36 -1.58
N GLY A 93 -1.21 12.89 -2.81
CA GLY A 93 -1.27 13.72 -4.01
C GLY A 93 -2.64 14.35 -4.24
N LEU A 94 -3.72 13.57 -4.10
CA LEU A 94 -5.09 14.08 -4.19
C LEU A 94 -5.43 15.06 -3.08
N MET A 95 -5.02 14.79 -1.84
CA MET A 95 -5.21 15.72 -0.72
C MET A 95 -4.43 17.02 -0.93
N GLY A 96 -3.20 16.95 -1.46
CA GLY A 96 -2.42 18.13 -1.83
C GLY A 96 -3.10 18.94 -2.93
N ALA A 97 -3.59 18.27 -3.98
CA ALA A 97 -4.32 18.92 -5.07
C ALA A 97 -5.63 19.57 -4.58
N ALA A 98 -6.38 18.90 -3.70
CA ALA A 98 -7.58 19.45 -3.08
C ALA A 98 -7.27 20.68 -2.22
N GLY A 99 -6.20 20.64 -1.43
CA GLY A 99 -5.73 21.79 -0.66
C GLY A 99 -5.36 22.98 -1.55
N PHE A 100 -4.62 22.74 -2.64
CA PHE A 100 -4.27 23.78 -3.61
C PHE A 100 -5.50 24.35 -4.32
N ALA A 101 -6.41 23.49 -4.78
CA ALA A 101 -7.66 23.92 -5.42
C ALA A 101 -8.52 24.75 -4.46
N GLY A 102 -8.64 24.33 -3.19
CA GLY A 102 -9.32 25.10 -2.15
C GLY A 102 -8.68 26.48 -1.92
N TYR A 103 -7.35 26.55 -1.89
CA TYR A 103 -6.63 27.83 -1.81
C TYR A 103 -6.91 28.74 -3.02
N MET A 104 -6.92 28.19 -4.25
CA MET A 104 -7.26 28.94 -5.46
C MET A 104 -8.70 29.47 -5.42
N VAL A 105 -9.66 28.67 -4.96
CA VAL A 105 -11.05 29.11 -4.79
C VAL A 105 -11.13 30.30 -3.81
N LEU A 106 -10.46 30.22 -2.67
CA LEU A 106 -10.43 31.30 -1.68
C LEU A 106 -9.76 32.58 -2.23
N LEU A 107 -8.70 32.44 -3.04
CA LEU A 107 -8.05 33.55 -3.72
C LEU A 107 -9.03 34.25 -4.68
N PHE A 108 -9.68 33.50 -5.57
CA PHE A 108 -10.63 34.08 -6.52
C PHE A 108 -11.86 34.68 -5.83
N LEU A 109 -12.38 34.04 -4.78
CA LEU A 109 -13.44 34.62 -3.97
C LEU A 109 -13.01 35.94 -3.31
N SER A 110 -11.76 36.05 -2.86
CA SER A 110 -11.24 37.29 -2.28
C SER A 110 -11.17 38.42 -3.30
N ILE A 111 -10.71 38.12 -4.52
CA ILE A 111 -10.66 39.09 -5.62
C ILE A 111 -12.08 39.51 -6.03
N ALA A 112 -12.99 38.53 -6.17
CA ALA A 112 -14.38 38.78 -6.49
C ALA A 112 -15.07 39.63 -5.42
N LEU A 113 -14.85 39.33 -4.14
CA LEU A 113 -15.39 40.10 -3.02
C LEU A 113 -14.85 41.54 -3.02
N TRP A 114 -13.55 41.73 -3.25
CA TRP A 114 -12.97 43.07 -3.37
C TRP A 114 -13.64 43.85 -4.51
N TRP A 115 -13.76 43.25 -5.70
CA TRP A 115 -14.42 43.89 -6.85
C TRP A 115 -15.90 44.20 -6.60
N ALA A 116 -16.61 43.31 -5.90
CA ALA A 116 -17.99 43.53 -5.52
C ALA A 116 -18.12 44.71 -4.54
N LEU A 117 -17.25 44.78 -3.52
CA LEU A 117 -17.22 45.87 -2.54
C LEU A 117 -16.76 47.20 -3.13
N TYR A 118 -15.92 47.18 -4.17
CA TYR A 118 -15.41 48.38 -4.81
C TYR A 118 -16.55 49.32 -5.24
N HIS A 119 -17.64 48.77 -5.79
CA HIS A 119 -18.80 49.54 -6.24
C HIS A 119 -19.60 50.18 -5.09
N LEU A 120 -19.43 49.70 -3.85
CA LEU A 120 -20.17 50.16 -2.68
C LEU A 120 -19.34 51.14 -1.82
N VAL A 121 -18.05 50.85 -1.61
CA VAL A 121 -17.20 51.58 -0.63
C VAL A 121 -15.89 52.10 -1.20
N GLY A 122 -15.61 51.87 -2.49
CA GLY A 122 -14.37 52.28 -3.14
C GLY A 122 -13.19 51.34 -2.87
N HIS A 123 -12.08 51.57 -3.58
CA HIS A 123 -11.02 50.58 -3.72
C HIS A 123 -10.24 50.35 -2.42
N SER A 124 -9.87 51.42 -1.71
CA SER A 124 -9.07 51.34 -0.49
C SER A 124 -9.84 50.69 0.67
N TRP A 125 -11.12 51.02 0.83
CA TRP A 125 -11.95 50.45 1.90
C TRP A 125 -12.32 48.99 1.65
N SER A 126 -12.50 48.61 0.39
CA SER A 126 -12.70 47.20 0.01
C SER A 126 -11.48 46.35 0.39
N ALA A 127 -10.27 46.85 0.13
CA ALA A 127 -9.03 46.19 0.52
C ALA A 127 -8.96 45.94 2.04
N LEU A 128 -9.29 46.98 2.83
CA LEU A 128 -9.28 46.88 4.30
C LEU A 128 -10.30 45.86 4.82
N ILE A 129 -11.51 45.83 4.26
CA ILE A 129 -12.54 44.87 4.66
C ILE A 129 -12.08 43.43 4.39
N VAL A 130 -11.56 43.16 3.19
CA VAL A 130 -11.06 41.84 2.82
C VAL A 130 -9.85 41.45 3.70
N ALA A 131 -8.96 42.39 4.01
CA ALA A 131 -7.83 42.16 4.91
C ALA A 131 -8.28 41.81 6.33
N VAL A 132 -9.25 42.54 6.90
CA VAL A 132 -9.82 42.25 8.22
C VAL A 132 -10.50 40.88 8.24
N LEU A 133 -11.23 40.53 7.18
CA LEU A 133 -11.85 39.20 7.04
C LEU A 133 -10.79 38.10 7.11
N TRP A 134 -9.69 38.23 6.35
CA TRP A 134 -8.59 37.26 6.39
C TRP A 134 -7.84 37.25 7.73
N ALA A 135 -7.72 38.39 8.40
CA ALA A 135 -7.15 38.45 9.75
C ALA A 135 -7.99 37.64 10.75
N ILE A 136 -9.31 37.71 10.67
CA ILE A 136 -10.23 36.91 11.50
C ILE A 136 -10.08 35.42 11.17
N VAL A 137 -10.13 35.05 9.88
CA VAL A 137 -9.96 33.66 9.45
C VAL A 137 -8.61 33.10 9.93
N GLY A 138 -7.53 33.87 9.78
CA GLY A 138 -6.19 33.50 10.22
C GLY A 138 -6.10 33.36 11.74
N ALA A 139 -6.72 34.25 12.51
CA ALA A 139 -6.77 34.16 13.97
C ALA A 139 -7.49 32.89 14.44
N VAL A 140 -8.64 32.57 13.83
CA VAL A 140 -9.40 31.34 14.15
C VAL A 140 -8.57 30.11 13.79
N ALA A 141 -8.00 30.05 12.58
CA ALA A 141 -7.17 28.93 12.14
C ALA A 141 -5.94 28.74 13.05
N PHE A 142 -5.29 29.82 13.46
CA PHE A 142 -4.17 29.78 14.39
C PHE A 142 -4.57 29.21 15.76
N VAL A 143 -5.69 29.66 16.33
CA VAL A 143 -6.18 29.15 17.62
C VAL A 143 -6.53 27.67 17.51
N MET A 144 -7.23 27.26 16.46
CA MET A 144 -7.59 25.86 16.22
C MET A 144 -6.33 24.99 16.03
N GLY A 145 -5.41 25.40 15.17
CA GLY A 145 -4.15 24.69 14.92
C GLY A 145 -3.31 24.57 16.20
N ARG A 146 -3.19 25.66 16.97
CA ARG A 146 -2.50 25.65 18.27
C ARG A 146 -3.14 24.68 19.24
N ASN A 147 -4.47 24.62 19.31
CA ASN A 147 -5.17 23.71 20.20
C ASN A 147 -5.02 22.24 19.78
N GLN A 148 -5.01 21.96 18.48
CA GLN A 148 -4.76 20.61 17.98
C GLN A 148 -3.32 20.20 18.27
N LEU A 149 -2.34 21.07 18.05
CA LEU A 149 -0.94 20.78 18.36
C LEU A 149 -0.70 20.52 19.85
N LYS A 150 -1.36 21.29 20.74
CA LYS A 150 -1.30 21.07 22.20
C LYS A 150 -1.86 19.71 22.64
N ARG A 151 -2.73 19.08 21.84
CA ARG A 151 -3.32 17.77 22.14
C ARG A 151 -2.45 16.61 21.65
N VAL A 152 -1.48 16.88 20.78
CA VAL A 152 -0.51 15.86 20.35
C VAL A 152 0.53 15.74 21.45
N ASN A 153 0.55 14.60 22.16
CA ASN A 153 1.63 14.26 23.08
C ASN A 153 2.83 13.75 22.26
N PRO A 154 3.96 14.48 22.21
CA PRO A 154 5.13 14.06 21.44
C PRO A 154 5.93 12.94 22.14
N LYS A 155 5.62 12.62 23.41
CA LYS A 155 6.22 11.49 24.12
C LYS A 155 5.38 10.22 23.86
N PRO A 156 5.94 9.18 23.24
CA PRO A 156 5.32 7.87 23.27
C PRO A 156 5.48 7.32 24.69
N GLU A 157 4.50 7.58 25.56
CA GLU A 157 4.52 7.19 26.98
C GLU A 157 4.88 5.72 27.18
N ARG A 158 4.47 4.85 26.25
CA ARG A 158 4.77 3.41 26.28
C ARG A 158 6.21 3.02 25.90
N THR A 159 6.90 3.83 25.10
CA THR A 159 8.26 3.52 24.64
C THR A 159 9.32 4.01 25.63
N VAL A 160 9.08 5.15 26.30
CA VAL A 160 10.02 5.67 27.31
C VAL A 160 10.04 4.80 28.58
N ASP A 161 8.90 4.23 28.99
CA ASP A 161 8.87 3.34 30.16
C ASP A 161 9.67 2.04 29.92
N THR A 162 9.59 1.49 28.71
CA THR A 162 10.31 0.25 28.35
C THR A 162 11.82 0.48 28.21
N LEU A 163 12.25 1.64 27.71
CA LEU A 163 13.67 1.99 27.58
C LEU A 163 14.30 2.43 28.92
N SER A 164 13.52 3.00 29.82
CA SER A 164 13.98 3.39 31.17
C SER A 164 14.14 2.22 32.16
N GLN A 165 13.62 1.02 31.81
CA GLN A 165 13.77 -0.20 32.61
C GLN A 165 15.03 -1.02 32.30
N VAL A 166 15.81 -0.66 31.26
CA VAL A 166 17.08 -1.35 30.93
C VAL A 166 18.35 -0.50 31.19
N PRO A 167 18.55 0.16 32.34
CA PRO A 167 19.86 0.67 32.74
C PRO A 167 20.59 -0.40 33.57
N GLY A 168 21.16 -1.42 32.92
CA GLY A 168 21.91 -2.43 33.66
C GLY A 168 22.69 -3.49 32.86
N ALA A 169 22.31 -3.76 31.61
CA ALA A 169 22.88 -4.90 30.86
C ALA A 169 24.15 -4.58 30.04
N LEU A 170 24.67 -3.35 30.08
CA LEU A 170 25.87 -2.93 29.34
C LEU A 170 26.96 -2.36 30.27
N LYS A 171 27.26 -3.06 31.37
CA LYS A 171 28.56 -2.92 32.03
C LYS A 171 29.44 -4.10 31.61
N PRO A 172 30.42 -3.92 30.72
CA PRO A 172 31.42 -4.94 30.46
C PRO A 172 32.28 -5.12 31.72
N HIS A 173 32.48 -6.37 32.13
CA HIS A 173 33.56 -6.78 33.03
C HIS A 173 34.77 -7.17 32.20
#